data_AF-A0A2N2MRL5-F1
#
_entry.id   AF-A0A2N2MRL5-F1
#
_cell.length_a   1.000
_cell.length_b   1.000
_cell.length_c   1.000
_cell.angle_alpha   90.00
_cell.angle_beta   90.00
_cell.angle_gamma   90.00
#
_symmetry.space_group_name_H-M   'P 1'
#
loop_
_entity.id
_entity.type
_entity.pdbx_description
1 polymer ?
#
loop_
_entity_poly.entity_id
_entity_poly.type
_entity_poly.pdbx_seq_one_letter_code
_entity_poly.pdbx_strand_id
1 'polypeptide(L)' 'MKEPLDFQSVIMTLQKFWADQGCLIWQPYYNQIGAGTMNPGTF' A
#
# COMPACT_ATOMS: atom_id res chain seq x y z
N MET A 1 -12.19 -25.21 -1.26
CA MET A 1 -12.14 -24.09 -0.29
C MET A 1 -11.14 -23.08 -0.84
N LYS A 2 -11.43 -21.77 -0.81
CA LYS A 2 -10.41 -20.76 -1.16
C LYS A 2 -9.39 -20.72 -0.03
N GLU A 3 -8.11 -20.81 -0.35
CA GLU A 3 -7.05 -20.60 0.63
C GLU A 3 -7.14 -19.16 1.17
N PRO A 4 -6.96 -18.95 2.49
CA PRO A 4 -6.88 -17.62 3.07
C PRO A 4 -5.66 -16.87 2.52
N LEU A 5 -5.82 -15.59 2.24
CA LEU A 5 -4.71 -14.74 1.80
C LEU A 5 -3.71 -14.55 2.95
N ASP A 6 -2.43 -14.78 2.67
CA ASP A 6 -1.37 -14.34 3.56
C ASP A 6 -1.24 -12.80 3.53
N PHE A 7 -0.55 -12.24 4.53
CA PHE A 7 -0.43 -10.80 4.69
C PHE A 7 0.27 -10.11 3.50
N GLN A 8 1.30 -10.75 2.93
CA GLN A 8 2.01 -10.21 1.77
C GLN A 8 1.08 -10.19 0.54
N SER A 9 0.29 -11.24 0.35
CA SER A 9 -0.70 -11.34 -0.72
C SER A 9 -1.77 -10.25 -0.61
N VAL A 10 -2.20 -9.87 0.60
CA VAL A 10 -3.11 -8.73 0.81
C VAL A 10 -2.46 -7.42 0.34
N ILE A 11 -1.22 -7.15 0.74
CA ILE A 11 -0.49 -5.92 0.34
C ILE A 11 -0.34 -5.85 -1.19
N MET A 12 0.11 -6.94 -1.82
CA MET A 12 0.31 -6.98 -3.28
C MET A 12 -1.01 -6.83 -4.05
N THR A 13 -2.11 -7.40 -3.54
CA THR A 13 -3.44 -7.27 -4.16
C THR A 13 -3.92 -5.81 -4.15
N LEU A 14 -3.75 -5.11 -3.02
CA LEU A 14 -4.12 -3.70 -2.90
C LEU A 14 -3.25 -2.80 -3.79
N GLN A 15 -1.94 -3.04 -3.83
CA GLN A 15 -1.03 -2.31 -4.72
C GLN A 15 -1.44 -2.49 -6.19
N LYS A 16 -1.75 -3.72 -6.62
CA LYS A 16 -2.21 -3.97 -7.99
C LYS A 16 -3.52 -3.27 -8.29
N PHE A 17 -4.51 -3.39 -7.40
CA PHE A 17 -5.81 -2.74 -7.58
C PHE A 17 -5.67 -1.23 -7.82
N TRP A 18 -4.91 -0.53 -6.96
CA TRP A 18 -4.74 0.92 -7.09
C TRP A 18 -3.87 1.33 -8.29
N ALA A 19 -2.88 0.53 -8.66
CA ALA A 19 -2.14 0.73 -9.90
C ALA A 19 -3.06 0.64 -11.13
N ASP A 20 -3.97 -0.33 -11.15
CA ASP A 20 -4.97 -0.49 -12.22
C ASP A 20 -6.00 0.66 -12.24
N GLN A 21 -6.19 1.37 -11.11
CA GLN A 21 -6.99 2.62 -11.03
C GLN A 21 -6.17 3.88 -11.39
N GLY A 22 -4.91 3.74 -11.80
CA GLY A 22 -4.05 4.85 -12.21
C GLY A 22 -3.31 5.54 -11.06
N CYS A 23 -3.30 4.97 -9.85
CA CYS A 23 -2.52 5.52 -8.74
C CYS A 23 -1.03 5.18 -8.86
N LEU A 24 -0.17 6.14 -8.52
CA LEU A 24 1.25 5.90 -8.30
C LEU A 24 1.46 5.05 -7.04
N ILE A 25 2.21 3.96 -7.14
CA ILE A 25 2.56 3.13 -6.00
C ILE A 25 3.80 3.71 -5.30
N TRP A 26 3.54 4.54 -4.28
CA TRP A 26 4.57 5.16 -3.45
C TRP A 26 5.15 4.19 -2.41
N GLN A 27 6.39 4.43 -1.97
CA GLN A 27 7.08 3.59 -0.99
C GLN A 27 6.90 4.12 0.45
N PRO A 28 7.07 3.26 1.47
CA PRO A 28 7.13 3.71 2.86
C PRO A 28 8.19 4.79 3.07
N TYR A 29 7.84 5.81 3.86
CA TYR A 29 8.79 6.86 4.19
C TYR A 29 9.81 6.36 5.22
N TYR A 30 11.05 6.80 5.09
CA TYR A 30 12.16 6.32 5.92
C TYR A 30 12.14 6.89 7.35
N ASN A 31 11.40 7.99 7.58
CA ASN A 31 11.25 8.60 8.90
C ASN A 31 10.02 8.06 9.64
N GLN A 32 10.10 8.06 10.98
CA GLN A 32 8.97 7.69 11.83
C GLN A 32 7.87 8.75 11.73
N ILE A 33 6.66 8.31 11.41
CA ILE A 33 5.46 9.13 11.32
C ILE A 33 4.28 8.37 11.92
N GLY A 34 3.29 9.09 12.47
CA GLY A 34 2.16 8.47 13.17
C GLY A 34 1.09 7.87 12.24
N ALA A 35 1.03 8.32 10.99
CA ALA A 35 0.07 7.85 9.98
C ALA A 35 0.58 8.13 8.56
N GLY A 36 0.04 7.42 7.57
CA GLY A 36 0.37 7.62 6.15
C GLY A 36 0.03 9.02 5.62
N THR A 37 -0.91 9.74 6.27
CA THR A 37 -1.23 11.14 5.96
C THR A 37 -0.03 12.08 6.13
N MET A 38 0.93 11.74 7.00
CA MET A 38 2.14 12.53 7.24
C MET A 38 3.30 12.17 6.29
N ASN A 39 3.11 11.22 5.37
CA ASN A 39 4.10 10.89 4.34
C ASN A 39 4.12 12.03 3.30
N PRO A 40 5.31 12.47 2.82
CA PRO A 40 5.41 13.44 1.72
C PRO A 40 4.72 13.01 0.41
N GLY A 41 4.40 11.72 0.26
CA GLY A 41 3.55 11.22 -0.82
C GLY A 41 2.06 11.59 -0.67
N THR A 42 1.66 12.24 0.42
CA THR A 42 0.29 12.67 0.73
C THR A 42 0.19 14.17 1.07
N PHE A 43 0.93 14.65 2.08
CA PHE A 43 0.92 16.05 2.55
C PHE A 43 2.16 16.80 2.05
#